data_AF-A0A5C8QMD1-F1
#
_entry.id   AF-A0A5C8QMD1-F1
#
_cell.length_a   1.000
_cell.length_b   1.000
_cell.length_c   1.000
_cell.angle_alpha   90.00
_cell.angle_beta   90.00
_cell.angle_gamma   90.00
#
_symmetry.space_group_name_H-M   'P 1'
#
loop_
_entity.id
_entity.type
_entity.pdbx_description
1 polymer ?
#
loop_
_entity_poly.entity_id
_entity_poly.type
_entity_poly.pdbx_seq_one_letter_code
_entity_poly.pdbx_strand_id
1 'polypeptide(L)'
;MSGVSDEHEHERDRSREQEQELRVLLERAVPRLPAPEERLRRVRERATRSRRRRRVAGTAAVAVTGLAVAGTLLPGFLRGDPGEGAPPASPAPTVTADAARGARAVRFPGLGDLTLRLPAGWQALAVPGDPAYRTDPRGYVASHRVPTLPATCAAEPRSDGCDLFRALRPGGVLVSLDLRKFAGLHTKVLDPAELYALDEPSPLCHKLRGTEEYGALLAGPDPGEDVGIQVGVCVAGTGAGSPILDDVRAMIAGAEYPASGANREPSKAPPAHAN
;
A
#
# COMPACT_ATOMS: atom_id res chain seq x y z
N MET A 1 -49.88 30.59 -32.90
CA MET A 1 -48.49 30.36 -32.46
C MET A 1 -48.21 31.17 -31.19
N SER A 2 -48.93 30.90 -30.09
CA SER A 2 -48.84 31.70 -28.84
C SER A 2 -48.74 30.84 -27.57
N GLY A 3 -48.43 29.54 -27.69
CA GLY A 3 -48.36 28.62 -26.55
C GLY A 3 -46.95 28.31 -26.04
N VAL A 4 -45.89 28.71 -26.76
CA VAL A 4 -44.50 28.33 -26.42
C VAL A 4 -43.87 29.28 -25.39
N SER A 5 -44.36 30.51 -25.28
CA SER A 5 -43.82 31.48 -24.31
C SER A 5 -44.23 31.17 -22.87
N ASP A 6 -45.43 30.65 -22.64
CA ASP A 6 -45.95 30.40 -21.28
C ASP A 6 -45.26 29.19 -20.60
N GLU A 7 -44.87 28.17 -21.36
CA GLU A 7 -44.19 26.98 -20.79
C GLU A 7 -42.79 27.32 -20.29
N HIS A 8 -42.09 28.25 -20.95
CA HIS A 8 -40.75 28.68 -20.54
C HIS A 8 -40.75 29.57 -19.30
N GLU A 9 -41.81 30.33 -19.04
CA GLU A 9 -41.92 31.11 -17.80
C GLU A 9 -42.18 30.20 -16.59
N HIS A 10 -43.03 29.18 -16.75
CA HIS A 10 -43.29 28.20 -15.69
C HIS A 10 -42.08 27.35 -15.31
N GLU A 11 -41.19 27.02 -16.25
CA GLU A 11 -39.98 26.26 -15.95
C GLU A 11 -38.95 27.10 -15.17
N ARG A 12 -38.85 28.40 -15.47
CA ARG A 12 -37.99 29.34 -14.74
C ARG A 12 -38.44 29.56 -13.31
N ASP A 13 -39.74 29.66 -13.08
CA ASP A 13 -40.26 29.84 -11.72
C ASP A 13 -40.06 28.60 -10.86
N ARG A 14 -40.28 27.40 -11.40
CA ARG A 14 -39.96 26.14 -10.68
C ARG A 14 -38.47 26.01 -10.34
N SER A 15 -37.58 26.41 -11.27
CA SER A 15 -36.14 26.39 -11.01
C SER A 15 -35.74 27.33 -9.89
N ARG A 16 -36.37 28.50 -9.78
CA ARG A 16 -36.12 29.48 -8.71
C ARG A 16 -36.61 29.00 -7.36
N GLU A 17 -37.78 28.36 -7.33
CA GLU A 17 -38.32 27.75 -6.10
C GLU A 17 -37.42 26.63 -5.59
N GLN A 18 -36.94 25.76 -6.48
CA GLN A 18 -36.01 24.69 -6.14
C GLN A 18 -34.66 25.23 -5.63
N GLU A 19 -34.13 26.28 -6.23
CA GLU A 19 -32.88 26.92 -5.77
C GLU A 19 -33.04 27.53 -4.37
N GLN A 20 -34.19 28.15 -4.09
CA GLN A 20 -34.49 28.70 -2.76
C GLN A 20 -34.62 27.60 -1.70
N GLU A 21 -35.30 26.49 -2.01
CA GLU A 21 -35.44 25.36 -1.10
C GLU A 21 -34.07 24.72 -0.79
N LEU A 22 -33.22 24.57 -1.80
CA LEU A 22 -31.85 24.08 -1.63
C LEU A 22 -31.00 25.00 -0.74
N ARG A 23 -31.13 26.32 -0.91
CA ARG A 23 -30.42 27.30 -0.07
C ARG A 23 -30.83 27.19 1.40
N VAL A 24 -32.13 27.02 1.67
CA VAL A 24 -32.65 26.84 3.04
C VAL A 24 -32.16 25.54 3.67
N LEU A 25 -32.11 24.44 2.90
CA LEU A 25 -31.59 23.16 3.40
C LEU A 25 -30.10 23.22 3.70
N LEU A 26 -29.32 23.88 2.85
CA LEU A 26 -27.88 24.05 3.06
C LEU A 26 -27.58 24.95 4.26
N GLU A 27 -28.32 26.04 4.45
CA GLU A 27 -28.15 26.91 5.63
C GLU A 27 -28.48 26.20 6.95
N ARG A 28 -29.44 25.27 6.96
CA ARG A 28 -29.79 24.48 8.14
C ARG A 28 -28.84 23.31 8.40
N ALA A 29 -28.26 22.73 7.34
CA ALA A 29 -27.42 21.55 7.46
C ALA A 29 -25.96 21.85 7.86
N VAL A 30 -25.48 23.08 7.70
CA VAL A 30 -24.10 23.45 8.09
C VAL A 30 -24.03 23.67 9.60
N PRO A 31 -23.39 22.78 10.38
CA PRO A 31 -23.20 23.00 11.80
C PRO A 31 -22.31 24.23 11.97
N ARG A 32 -22.75 25.22 12.77
CA ARG A 32 -21.89 26.36 13.12
C ARG A 32 -20.72 25.84 13.94
N LEU A 33 -19.59 25.63 13.27
CA LEU A 33 -18.35 25.23 13.91
C LEU A 33 -17.89 26.39 14.82
N PRO A 34 -17.47 26.12 16.07
CA PRO A 34 -16.94 27.15 16.94
C PRO A 34 -15.71 27.80 16.30
N ALA A 35 -15.47 29.08 16.64
CA ALA A 35 -14.37 29.86 16.11
C ALA A 35 -13.04 29.09 16.14
N PRO A 36 -12.20 29.21 15.09
CA PRO A 36 -11.02 28.37 14.89
C PRO A 36 -10.03 28.39 16.07
N GLU A 37 -9.95 29.50 16.80
CA GLU A 37 -9.06 29.66 17.94
C GLU A 37 -9.40 28.71 19.10
N GLU A 38 -10.69 28.50 19.35
CA GLU A 38 -11.18 27.67 20.46
C GLU A 38 -10.95 26.18 20.19
N ARG A 39 -10.97 25.77 18.91
CA ARG A 39 -10.60 24.40 18.50
C ARG A 39 -9.11 24.14 18.68
N LEU A 40 -8.28 25.08 18.24
CA LEU A 40 -6.82 24.97 18.38
C LEU A 40 -6.41 24.95 19.85
N ARG A 41 -7.08 25.73 20.72
CA ARG A 41 -6.86 25.70 22.17
C ARG A 41 -7.14 24.32 22.77
N ARG A 42 -8.28 23.70 22.44
CA ARG A 42 -8.64 22.34 22.92
C ARG A 42 -7.68 21.26 22.40
N VAL A 43 -7.21 21.38 21.15
CA VAL A 43 -6.23 20.45 20.59
C VAL A 43 -4.89 20.58 21.32
N ARG A 44 -4.42 21.82 21.55
CA ARG A 44 -3.19 22.09 22.32
C ARG A 44 -3.31 21.55 23.75
N GLU A 45 -4.43 21.75 24.43
CA GLU A 45 -4.67 21.20 25.78
C GLU A 45 -4.68 19.67 25.82
N ARG A 46 -5.29 19.00 24.82
CA ARG A 46 -5.21 17.53 24.74
C ARG A 46 -3.79 17.05 24.48
N ALA A 47 -3.06 17.72 23.58
CA ALA A 47 -1.68 17.38 23.26
C ALA A 47 -0.76 17.54 24.49
N THR A 48 -0.88 18.63 25.25
CA THR A 48 -0.10 18.84 26.47
C THR A 48 -0.45 17.83 27.56
N ARG A 49 -1.74 17.52 27.75
CA ARG A 49 -2.20 16.51 28.72
C ARG A 49 -1.72 15.10 28.35
N SER A 50 -1.77 14.73 27.08
CA SER A 50 -1.22 13.47 26.54
C SER A 50 0.29 13.36 26.79
N ARG A 51 1.06 14.39 26.43
CA ARG A 51 2.51 14.43 26.66
C ARG A 51 2.88 14.29 28.14
N ARG A 52 2.11 14.93 29.04
CA ARG A 52 2.35 14.82 30.49
C ARG A 52 2.12 13.40 31.01
N ARG A 53 1.10 12.68 30.52
CA ARG A 53 0.85 11.28 30.90
C ARG A 53 1.97 10.36 30.44
N ARG A 54 2.51 10.56 29.24
CA ARG A 54 3.64 9.76 28.72
C ARG A 54 4.93 9.94 29.53
N ARG A 55 5.16 11.12 30.11
CA ARG A 55 6.36 11.38 30.94
C ARG A 55 6.33 10.72 32.33
N VAL A 56 5.15 10.34 32.83
CA VAL A 56 5.02 9.69 34.15
C VAL A 56 5.10 8.16 34.05
N ALA A 57 4.92 7.59 32.85
CA ALA A 57 4.99 6.14 32.62
C ALA A 57 6.40 5.63 32.20
N GLY A 58 7.41 6.50 32.16
CA GLY A 58 8.75 6.22 31.60
C GLY A 58 9.80 5.73 32.60
N THR A 59 9.42 5.13 33.74
CA THR A 59 10.37 4.60 34.74
C THR A 59 9.92 3.23 35.25
N ALA A 60 9.99 2.20 34.41
CA ALA A 60 10.08 0.80 34.85
C ALA A 60 10.32 -0.14 33.66
N ALA A 61 11.57 -0.56 33.43
CA ALA A 61 11.87 -1.92 32.98
C ALA A 61 13.37 -2.19 33.16
N VAL A 62 13.63 -3.08 34.11
CA VAL A 62 14.91 -3.54 34.63
C VAL A 62 15.58 -4.52 33.66
N ALA A 63 16.91 -4.47 33.63
CA ALA A 63 17.80 -5.36 32.90
C ALA A 63 17.67 -6.83 33.35
N VAL A 64 17.66 -7.77 32.39
CA VAL A 64 18.04 -9.16 32.65
C VAL A 64 18.96 -9.62 31.51
N THR A 65 20.23 -9.76 31.86
CA THR A 65 21.27 -10.49 31.14
C THR A 65 21.02 -12.00 31.28
N GLY A 66 21.14 -12.74 30.17
CA GLY A 66 21.12 -14.21 30.18
C GLY A 66 21.84 -14.77 28.95
N LEU A 67 22.88 -15.54 29.20
CA LEU A 67 23.92 -16.01 28.29
C LEU A 67 23.89 -17.55 28.27
N ALA A 68 23.81 -18.20 27.10
CA ALA A 68 24.06 -19.64 26.87
C ALA A 68 24.22 -19.87 25.35
N VAL A 69 25.42 -20.04 24.79
CA VAL A 69 26.29 -21.24 24.66
C VAL A 69 25.70 -22.38 23.79
N ALA A 70 26.29 -22.47 22.58
CA ALA A 70 26.54 -23.57 21.64
C ALA A 70 25.88 -24.97 21.76
N GLY A 71 25.53 -25.54 20.59
CA GLY A 71 25.28 -26.97 20.39
C GLY A 71 24.98 -27.33 18.92
N THR A 72 25.63 -28.35 18.41
CA THR A 72 25.89 -28.73 17.00
C THR A 72 24.91 -29.74 16.35
N LEU A 73 25.03 -29.91 15.02
CA LEU A 73 24.80 -31.10 14.15
C LEU A 73 23.51 -31.24 13.30
N LEU A 74 23.70 -31.20 11.98
CA LEU A 74 22.96 -31.87 10.87
C LEU A 74 23.20 -33.41 10.91
N PRO A 75 22.43 -34.32 10.25
CA PRO A 75 22.00 -34.27 8.84
C PRO A 75 20.59 -34.87 8.51
N GLY A 76 20.18 -34.74 7.23
CA GLY A 76 18.84 -35.03 6.74
C GLY A 76 18.52 -36.45 6.26
N PHE A 77 17.29 -36.64 5.78
CA PHE A 77 16.85 -37.77 4.96
C PHE A 77 15.80 -37.33 3.93
N LEU A 78 16.06 -37.72 2.67
CA LEU A 78 15.14 -37.70 1.53
C LEU A 78 14.19 -38.90 1.60
N ARG A 79 12.90 -38.72 1.32
CA ARG A 79 12.08 -39.74 0.66
C ARG A 79 10.93 -39.08 -0.07
N GLY A 80 10.92 -39.21 -1.40
CA GLY A 80 9.83 -38.78 -2.25
C GLY A 80 8.73 -39.83 -2.36
N ASP A 81 7.60 -39.40 -2.89
CA ASP A 81 6.73 -40.22 -3.73
C ASP A 81 6.10 -39.34 -4.82
N PRO A 82 5.87 -39.85 -6.04
CA PRO A 82 5.28 -39.12 -7.16
C PRO A 82 3.78 -39.41 -7.28
N GLY A 83 2.96 -38.43 -7.64
CA GLY A 83 1.57 -38.72 -8.00
C GLY A 83 0.65 -37.50 -8.05
N GLU A 84 0.02 -37.35 -9.22
CA GLU A 84 -1.21 -36.61 -9.52
C GLU A 84 -1.32 -35.09 -9.24
N GLY A 85 -1.33 -34.34 -10.36
CA GLY A 85 -2.33 -33.28 -10.56
C GLY A 85 -1.94 -31.87 -10.15
N ALA A 86 -0.93 -31.27 -10.80
CA ALA A 86 -0.65 -29.84 -10.66
C ALA A 86 -1.67 -29.00 -11.48
N PRO A 87 -2.48 -28.12 -10.84
CA PRO A 87 -3.20 -27.06 -11.55
C PRO A 87 -2.21 -26.00 -12.07
N PRO A 88 -2.60 -25.14 -13.04
CA PRO A 88 -1.67 -24.21 -13.69
C PRO A 88 -0.96 -23.35 -12.65
N ALA A 89 0.37 -23.46 -12.64
CA ALA A 89 1.24 -22.68 -11.77
C ALA A 89 1.11 -21.19 -12.12
N SER A 90 0.62 -20.42 -11.15
CA SER A 90 0.66 -18.96 -11.20
C SER A 90 2.11 -18.49 -11.40
N PRO A 91 2.39 -17.50 -12.26
CA PRO A 91 3.76 -17.10 -12.55
C PRO A 91 4.42 -16.56 -11.28
N ALA A 92 5.40 -17.30 -10.79
CA ALA A 92 6.25 -16.85 -9.70
C ALA A 92 7.02 -15.58 -10.12
N PRO A 93 7.31 -14.67 -9.18
CA PRO A 93 8.10 -13.48 -9.48
C PRO A 93 9.45 -13.89 -10.05
N THR A 94 9.80 -13.33 -11.22
CA THR A 94 11.10 -13.57 -11.86
C THR A 94 12.20 -12.88 -11.06
N VAL A 95 13.33 -13.59 -10.92
CA VAL A 95 14.47 -13.17 -10.10
C VAL A 95 15.66 -12.90 -10.99
N THR A 96 16.19 -11.67 -10.93
CA THR A 96 17.49 -11.34 -11.50
C THR A 96 18.39 -10.83 -10.38
N ALA A 97 19.53 -11.48 -10.18
CA ALA A 97 20.49 -11.10 -9.14
C ALA A 97 21.44 -10.03 -9.67
N ASP A 98 21.69 -8.98 -8.89
CA ASP A 98 22.71 -7.97 -9.16
C ASP A 98 23.80 -8.07 -8.08
N ALA A 99 25.03 -8.34 -8.50
CA ALA A 99 26.12 -8.71 -7.62
C ALA A 99 26.66 -7.54 -6.76
N ALA A 100 26.35 -6.30 -7.12
CA ALA A 100 27.01 -5.12 -6.54
C ALA A 100 26.65 -4.83 -5.06
N ARG A 101 25.54 -5.36 -4.52
CA ARG A 101 25.14 -5.16 -3.10
C ARG A 101 24.46 -6.37 -2.44
N GLY A 102 24.41 -7.52 -3.11
CA GLY A 102 23.53 -8.62 -2.71
C GLY A 102 22.04 -8.27 -2.78
N ALA A 103 21.71 -7.13 -3.41
CA ALA A 103 20.35 -6.70 -3.65
C ALA A 103 19.77 -7.44 -4.86
N ARG A 104 18.49 -7.78 -4.79
CA ARG A 104 17.81 -8.59 -5.81
C ARG A 104 16.67 -7.81 -6.43
N ALA A 105 16.59 -7.77 -7.75
CA ALA A 105 15.42 -7.24 -8.44
C ALA A 105 14.25 -8.23 -8.35
N VAL A 106 13.07 -7.71 -8.00
CA VAL A 106 11.82 -8.48 -7.97
C VAL A 106 10.73 -7.71 -8.72
N ARG A 107 10.11 -8.39 -9.68
CA ARG A 107 9.00 -7.87 -10.48
C ARG A 107 7.65 -8.26 -9.89
N PHE A 108 6.70 -7.33 -9.89
CA PHE A 108 5.30 -7.49 -9.49
C PHE A 108 4.39 -7.27 -10.70
N PRO A 109 4.07 -8.33 -11.48
CA PRO A 109 3.35 -8.18 -12.75
C PRO A 109 1.97 -7.52 -12.61
N GLY A 110 1.22 -7.87 -11.56
CA GLY A 110 -0.09 -7.29 -11.29
C GLY A 110 -0.05 -5.80 -10.94
N LEU A 111 1.11 -5.24 -10.61
CA LEU A 111 1.29 -3.83 -10.25
C LEU A 111 1.95 -3.05 -11.39
N GLY A 112 1.49 -3.27 -12.64
CA GLY A 112 2.04 -2.61 -13.81
C GLY A 112 3.50 -2.99 -14.09
N ASP A 113 3.90 -4.22 -13.75
CA ASP A 113 5.28 -4.69 -13.86
C ASP A 113 6.31 -3.93 -13.00
N LEU A 114 5.85 -3.31 -11.91
CA LEU A 114 6.70 -2.68 -10.90
C LEU A 114 7.88 -3.60 -10.53
N THR A 115 9.09 -3.08 -10.64
CA THR A 115 10.32 -3.76 -10.23
C THR A 115 10.95 -3.04 -9.06
N LEU A 116 11.19 -3.78 -7.98
CA LEU A 116 11.86 -3.28 -6.77
C LEU A 116 13.21 -3.99 -6.58
N ARG A 117 14.24 -3.22 -6.22
CA ARG A 117 15.52 -3.77 -5.75
C ARG A 117 15.43 -4.01 -4.24
N LEU A 118 15.37 -5.27 -3.84
CA LEU A 118 15.24 -5.68 -2.44
C LEU A 118 16.62 -5.81 -1.78
N PRO A 119 16.77 -5.42 -0.50
CA PRO A 119 17.98 -5.70 0.27
C PRO A 119 18.26 -7.20 0.39
N ALA A 120 19.51 -7.57 0.69
CA ALA A 120 19.90 -8.96 0.86
C ALA A 120 19.09 -9.64 1.98
N GLY A 121 18.62 -10.86 1.70
CA GLY A 121 17.84 -11.65 2.67
C GLY A 121 16.35 -11.30 2.76
N TRP A 122 15.92 -10.20 2.13
CA TRP A 122 14.51 -9.85 2.04
C TRP A 122 13.77 -10.75 1.06
N GLN A 123 12.47 -10.90 1.27
CA GLN A 123 11.59 -11.73 0.46
C GLN A 123 10.38 -10.95 0.00
N ALA A 124 9.81 -11.41 -1.11
CA ALA A 124 8.66 -10.78 -1.73
C ALA A 124 7.64 -11.83 -2.18
N LEU A 125 6.38 -11.40 -2.19
CA LEU A 125 5.23 -12.17 -2.62
C LEU A 125 4.31 -11.28 -3.45
N ALA A 126 4.05 -11.70 -4.68
CA ALA A 126 3.01 -11.11 -5.51
C ALA A 126 1.71 -11.88 -5.29
N VAL A 127 0.64 -11.15 -4.99
CA VAL A 127 -0.71 -11.70 -4.86
C VAL A 127 -1.52 -11.22 -6.05
N PRO A 128 -1.89 -12.12 -6.97
CA PRO A 128 -2.70 -11.73 -8.11
C PRO A 128 -4.05 -11.18 -7.64
N GLY A 129 -4.58 -10.22 -8.40
CA GLY A 129 -5.96 -9.80 -8.23
C GLY A 129 -6.92 -10.89 -8.70
N ASP A 130 -8.17 -10.79 -8.28
CA ASP A 130 -9.24 -11.68 -8.76
C ASP A 130 -10.42 -10.83 -9.25
N PRO A 131 -10.71 -10.82 -10.57
CA PRO A 131 -11.81 -10.04 -11.11
C PRO A 131 -13.19 -10.56 -10.64
N ALA A 132 -13.33 -11.85 -10.32
CA ALA A 132 -14.58 -12.41 -9.82
C ALA A 132 -14.95 -11.83 -8.45
N TYR A 133 -13.94 -11.56 -7.61
CA TYR A 133 -14.12 -10.95 -6.28
C TYR A 133 -13.82 -9.44 -6.24
N ARG A 134 -13.50 -8.85 -7.40
CA ARG A 134 -13.10 -7.43 -7.55
C ARG A 134 -11.96 -7.06 -6.60
N THR A 135 -10.98 -7.94 -6.47
CA THR A 135 -9.78 -7.66 -5.68
C THR A 135 -8.65 -7.22 -6.59
N ASP A 136 -8.10 -6.05 -6.30
CA ASP A 136 -6.89 -5.59 -6.97
C ASP A 136 -5.68 -6.45 -6.59
N PRO A 137 -4.70 -6.60 -7.50
CA PRO A 137 -3.44 -7.24 -7.20
C PRO A 137 -2.69 -6.50 -6.10
N ARG A 138 -1.87 -7.25 -5.35
CA ARG A 138 -1.05 -6.72 -4.25
C ARG A 138 0.36 -7.28 -4.28
N GLY A 139 1.28 -6.55 -3.69
CA GLY A 139 2.64 -7.01 -3.44
C GLY A 139 2.95 -6.94 -1.94
N TYR A 140 3.76 -7.87 -1.46
CA TYR A 140 4.31 -7.85 -0.12
C TYR A 140 5.80 -8.02 -0.18
N VAL A 141 6.53 -7.28 0.65
CA VAL A 141 7.97 -7.41 0.85
C VAL A 141 8.25 -7.44 2.34
N ALA A 142 9.11 -8.33 2.82
CA ALA A 142 9.46 -8.42 4.23
C ALA A 142 10.95 -8.70 4.44
N SER A 143 11.49 -8.23 5.56
CA SER A 143 12.88 -8.52 5.99
C SER A 143 13.09 -9.95 6.51
N HIS A 144 12.03 -10.76 6.54
CA HIS A 144 12.05 -12.15 6.94
C HIS A 144 11.21 -12.99 5.98
N ARG A 145 11.23 -14.31 6.19
CA ARG A 145 10.53 -15.25 5.32
C ARG A 145 9.05 -14.90 5.21
N VAL A 146 8.61 -14.60 3.99
CA VAL A 146 7.19 -14.42 3.68
C VAL A 146 6.57 -15.81 3.57
N PRO A 147 5.55 -16.17 4.37
CA PRO A 147 4.89 -17.46 4.23
C PRO A 147 4.26 -17.59 2.84
N THR A 148 4.32 -18.79 2.27
CA THR A 148 3.58 -19.10 1.04
C THR A 148 2.09 -19.02 1.34
N LEU A 149 1.33 -18.33 0.49
CA LEU A 149 -0.13 -18.28 0.60
C LEU A 149 -0.73 -19.69 0.50
N PRO A 150 -1.58 -20.09 1.46
CA PRO A 150 -2.44 -21.25 1.26
C PRO A 150 -3.31 -21.04 0.01
N ALA A 151 -3.53 -22.10 -0.78
CA ALA A 151 -4.36 -22.01 -1.99
C ALA A 151 -5.79 -21.49 -1.71
N THR A 152 -6.32 -21.75 -0.51
CA THR A 152 -7.64 -21.25 -0.06
C THR A 152 -7.70 -19.74 0.05
N CYS A 153 -6.57 -19.06 0.29
CA CYS A 153 -6.50 -17.61 0.37
C CYS A 153 -6.52 -16.91 -0.98
N ALA A 154 -6.28 -17.64 -2.07
CA ALA A 154 -6.49 -17.12 -3.42
C ALA A 154 -7.99 -17.05 -3.77
N ALA A 155 -8.82 -17.94 -3.20
CA ALA A 155 -10.25 -18.04 -3.52
C ALA A 155 -11.15 -17.13 -2.68
N GLU A 156 -10.78 -16.83 -1.42
CA GLU A 156 -11.60 -15.97 -0.54
C GLU A 156 -10.77 -14.90 0.19
N PRO A 157 -10.25 -13.90 -0.55
CA PRO A 157 -9.31 -12.88 -0.03
C PRO A 157 -9.91 -11.91 1.01
N ARG A 158 -11.22 -11.98 1.25
CA ARG A 158 -11.95 -11.14 2.23
C ARG A 158 -12.20 -11.82 3.58
N SER A 159 -11.86 -13.10 3.72
CA SER A 159 -11.97 -13.76 5.02
C SER A 159 -10.84 -13.28 5.95
N ASP A 160 -11.16 -13.02 7.21
CA ASP A 160 -10.21 -12.64 8.27
C ASP A 160 -9.08 -13.66 8.52
N GLY A 161 -9.01 -14.74 7.72
CA GLY A 161 -8.06 -15.85 7.83
C GLY A 161 -6.87 -15.80 6.87
N CYS A 162 -6.79 -14.82 5.96
CA CYS A 162 -5.68 -14.71 4.99
C CYS A 162 -4.59 -13.73 5.38
N ASP A 163 -4.35 -13.62 6.69
CA ASP A 163 -3.19 -12.90 7.19
C ASP A 163 -1.92 -13.68 6.83
N LEU A 164 -1.14 -13.12 5.91
CA LEU A 164 0.18 -13.65 5.56
C LEU A 164 1.10 -13.80 6.78
N PHE A 165 0.91 -12.92 7.77
CA PHE A 165 1.74 -12.85 8.96
C PHE A 165 0.86 -12.90 10.19
N ARG A 166 1.24 -13.73 11.16
CA ARG A 166 0.64 -13.69 12.51
C ARG A 166 1.23 -12.56 13.35
N ALA A 167 2.54 -12.31 13.18
CA ALA A 167 3.28 -11.23 13.82
C ALA A 167 4.61 -11.01 13.09
N LEU A 168 5.11 -9.77 13.10
CA LEU A 168 6.48 -9.47 12.71
C LEU A 168 7.43 -9.88 13.84
N ARG A 169 8.65 -10.30 13.46
CA ARG A 169 9.74 -10.49 14.42
C ARG A 169 10.17 -9.13 15.00
N PRO A 170 10.76 -9.06 16.20
CA PRO A 170 11.38 -7.83 16.69
C PRO A 170 12.40 -7.30 15.67
N GLY A 171 12.32 -6.01 15.35
CA GLY A 171 13.11 -5.37 14.28
C GLY A 171 12.68 -5.74 12.86
N GLY A 172 11.58 -6.47 12.70
CA GLY A 172 11.04 -6.87 11.40
C GLY A 172 10.25 -5.76 10.73
N VAL A 173 10.21 -5.80 9.40
CA VAL A 173 9.39 -4.91 8.57
C VAL A 173 8.55 -5.72 7.60
N LEU A 174 7.33 -5.24 7.35
CA LEU A 174 6.47 -5.65 6.25
C LEU A 174 6.11 -4.41 5.44
N VAL A 175 6.35 -4.48 4.15
CA VAL A 175 5.93 -3.49 3.15
C VAL A 175 4.78 -4.11 2.35
N SER A 176 3.63 -3.44 2.31
CA SER A 176 2.52 -3.75 1.42
C SER A 176 2.50 -2.78 0.25
N LEU A 177 2.18 -3.30 -0.92
CA LEU A 177 2.07 -2.56 -2.18
C LEU A 177 0.65 -2.79 -2.71
N ASP A 178 -0.15 -1.74 -2.71
CA ASP A 178 -1.56 -1.80 -3.08
C ASP A 178 -1.83 -0.87 -4.26
N LEU A 179 -2.44 -1.41 -5.33
CA LEU A 179 -2.89 -0.59 -6.44
C LEU A 179 -3.99 0.36 -5.97
N ARG A 180 -3.85 1.66 -6.29
CA ARG A 180 -4.85 2.68 -6.01
C ARG A 180 -5.28 3.39 -7.27
N LYS A 181 -6.58 3.65 -7.35
CA LYS A 181 -7.21 4.42 -8.42
C LYS A 181 -8.10 5.49 -7.80
N PHE A 182 -7.76 6.76 -7.94
CA PHE A 182 -8.63 7.86 -7.52
C PHE A 182 -8.28 9.16 -8.25
N ALA A 183 -9.30 9.99 -8.48
CA ALA A 183 -9.15 11.22 -9.22
C ALA A 183 -8.09 12.17 -8.62
N GLY A 184 -7.20 12.68 -9.47
CA GLY A 184 -6.12 13.59 -9.09
C GLY A 184 -4.94 12.92 -8.39
N LEU A 185 -4.80 11.59 -8.45
CA LEU A 185 -3.68 10.86 -7.84
C LEU A 185 -2.34 11.36 -8.37
N HIS A 186 -2.24 11.59 -9.68
CA HIS A 186 -1.03 12.10 -10.33
C HIS A 186 -0.51 13.41 -9.73
N THR A 187 -1.38 14.25 -9.16
CA THR A 187 -0.97 15.52 -8.49
C THR A 187 -0.40 15.35 -7.09
N LYS A 188 -0.58 14.17 -6.48
CA LYS A 188 -0.16 13.87 -5.10
C LYS A 188 1.10 13.01 -5.03
N VAL A 189 1.53 12.47 -6.17
CA VAL A 189 2.75 11.66 -6.24
C VAL A 189 3.95 12.59 -6.15
N LEU A 190 4.89 12.24 -5.28
CA LEU A 190 6.20 12.89 -5.20
C LEU A 190 7.20 12.06 -6.00
N ASP A 191 8.15 12.75 -6.66
CA ASP A 191 9.26 12.12 -7.38
C ASP A 191 10.60 12.72 -6.90
N PRO A 192 11.45 11.95 -6.19
CA PRO A 192 11.23 10.56 -5.78
C PRO A 192 10.13 10.44 -4.72
N ALA A 193 9.52 9.26 -4.62
CA ALA A 193 8.49 9.01 -3.61
C ALA A 193 9.08 9.11 -2.19
N GLU A 194 8.40 9.88 -1.33
CA GLU A 194 8.84 10.10 0.05
C GLU A 194 8.06 9.23 1.04
N LEU A 195 8.79 8.66 1.99
CA LEU A 195 8.23 7.89 3.10
C LEU A 195 7.88 8.82 4.26
N TYR A 196 6.61 8.87 4.64
CA TYR A 196 6.11 9.67 5.77
C TYR A 196 5.59 8.77 6.89
N ALA A 197 5.80 9.19 8.14
CA ALA A 197 5.26 8.49 9.29
C ALA A 197 3.75 8.75 9.43
N LEU A 198 2.98 7.73 9.80
CA LEU A 198 1.61 7.91 10.26
C LEU A 198 1.59 8.25 11.75
N ASP A 199 0.61 9.06 12.16
CA ASP A 199 0.44 9.46 13.56
C ASP A 199 0.18 8.26 14.48
N GLU A 200 -0.58 7.28 13.99
CA GLU A 200 -0.91 6.05 14.69
C GLU A 200 -0.84 4.86 13.72
N PRO A 201 -0.25 3.71 14.12
CA PRO A 201 -0.30 2.50 13.31
C PRO A 201 -1.74 2.03 13.10
N SER A 202 -2.00 1.49 11.93
CA SER A 202 -3.26 0.86 11.58
C SER A 202 -3.54 -0.36 12.45
N PRO A 203 -4.83 -0.78 12.56
CA PRO A 203 -5.18 -2.02 13.25
C PRO A 203 -4.46 -3.26 12.69
N LEU A 204 -4.20 -3.28 11.38
CA LEU A 204 -3.44 -4.36 10.75
C LEU A 204 -1.99 -4.35 11.26
N CYS A 205 -1.32 -3.20 11.25
CA CYS A 205 0.05 -3.12 11.76
C CYS A 205 0.12 -3.51 13.24
N HIS A 206 -0.84 -3.07 14.06
CA HIS A 206 -0.96 -3.50 15.46
C HIS A 206 -1.17 -5.01 15.62
N LYS A 207 -2.04 -5.63 14.82
CA LYS A 207 -2.26 -7.09 14.81
C LYS A 207 -0.95 -7.83 14.53
N LEU A 208 -0.11 -7.26 13.66
CA LEU A 208 1.23 -7.76 13.35
C LEU A 208 2.29 -7.44 14.41
N ARG A 209 1.90 -6.87 15.56
CA ARG A 209 2.80 -6.37 16.63
C ARG A 209 3.75 -5.26 16.16
N GLY A 210 3.38 -4.56 15.11
CA GLY A 210 4.02 -3.33 14.69
C GLY A 210 3.75 -2.20 15.69
N THR A 211 4.73 -1.33 15.82
CA THR A 211 4.71 -0.16 16.72
C THR A 211 4.82 1.14 15.97
N GLU A 212 5.29 1.12 14.73
CA GLU A 212 5.38 2.28 13.85
C GLU A 212 4.88 1.90 12.45
N GLU A 213 4.19 2.82 11.79
CA GLU A 213 3.72 2.65 10.42
C GLU A 213 4.07 3.87 9.57
N TYR A 214 4.45 3.61 8.33
CA TYR A 214 4.79 4.63 7.35
C TYR A 214 4.01 4.42 6.05
N GLY A 215 3.79 5.51 5.33
CA GLY A 215 3.15 5.52 4.03
C GLY A 215 4.08 6.13 2.98
N ALA A 216 3.93 5.69 1.73
CA ALA A 216 4.42 6.38 0.55
C ALA A 216 3.45 6.16 -0.61
N LEU A 217 3.62 6.94 -1.68
CA LEU A 217 2.85 6.79 -2.91
C LEU A 217 3.80 6.81 -4.10
N LEU A 218 3.84 5.71 -4.84
CA LEU A 218 4.59 5.62 -6.10
C LEU A 218 3.69 6.03 -7.27
N ALA A 219 4.27 6.70 -8.27
CA ALA A 219 3.64 6.87 -9.58
C ALA A 219 3.25 5.51 -10.17
N GLY A 220 2.20 5.46 -10.97
CA GLY A 220 1.96 4.32 -11.86
C GLY A 220 2.92 4.32 -13.07
N PRO A 221 2.88 3.27 -13.91
CA PRO A 221 3.71 3.18 -15.11
C PRO A 221 3.41 4.28 -16.14
N ASP A 222 2.17 4.79 -16.15
CA ASP A 222 1.71 5.84 -17.08
C ASP A 222 1.52 7.17 -16.33
N PRO A 223 2.51 8.11 -16.41
CA PRO A 223 2.43 9.39 -15.74
C PRO A 223 1.32 10.24 -16.36
N GLY A 224 0.25 10.49 -15.60
CA GLY A 224 -0.94 11.21 -16.05
C GLY A 224 -2.23 10.42 -15.86
N GLU A 225 -2.12 9.11 -15.63
CA GLU A 225 -3.26 8.34 -15.15
C GLU A 225 -3.47 8.53 -13.65
N ASP A 226 -4.72 8.43 -13.23
CA ASP A 226 -5.14 8.47 -11.83
C ASP A 226 -4.93 7.11 -11.12
N VAL A 227 -3.80 6.48 -11.41
CA VAL A 227 -3.39 5.16 -10.95
C VAL A 227 -1.99 5.23 -10.36
N GLY A 228 -1.81 4.63 -9.18
CA GLY A 228 -0.50 4.54 -8.52
C GLY A 228 -0.44 3.41 -7.50
N ILE A 229 0.70 3.26 -6.86
CA ILE A 229 0.93 2.21 -5.85
C ILE A 229 1.03 2.86 -4.48
N GLN A 230 0.06 2.59 -3.61
CA GLN A 230 0.18 2.93 -2.20
C GLN A 230 1.14 1.95 -1.54
N VAL A 231 2.13 2.48 -0.85
CA VAL A 231 3.08 1.71 -0.07
C VAL A 231 2.73 1.89 1.40
N GLY A 232 2.46 0.79 2.11
CA GLY A 232 2.33 0.76 3.56
C GLY A 232 3.51 0.03 4.16
N VAL A 233 4.11 0.56 5.22
CA VAL A 233 5.29 -0.03 5.88
C VAL A 233 5.01 -0.18 7.36
N CYS A 234 4.87 -1.43 7.83
CA CYS A 234 4.69 -1.75 9.23
C CYS A 234 6.02 -2.23 9.84
N VAL A 235 6.46 -1.60 10.93
CA VAL A 235 7.70 -1.92 11.63
C VAL A 235 7.40 -2.42 13.04
N ALA A 236 7.98 -3.56 13.42
CA ALA A 236 7.96 -4.04 14.79
C ALA A 236 9.20 -3.56 15.56
N GLY A 237 9.01 -2.56 16.42
CA GLY A 237 10.09 -1.85 17.13
C GLY A 237 10.22 -0.39 16.67
N THR A 238 11.31 0.25 17.07
CA THR A 238 11.61 1.63 16.66
C THR A 238 12.23 1.63 15.27
N GLY A 239 11.50 2.16 14.29
CA GLY A 239 11.94 2.32 12.91
C GLY A 239 12.68 3.64 12.67
N ALA A 240 12.34 4.72 13.39
CA ALA A 240 12.99 6.03 13.21
C ALA A 240 14.53 5.95 13.37
N GLY A 241 15.26 6.37 12.32
CA GLY A 241 16.72 6.34 12.28
C GLY A 241 17.36 4.94 12.21
N SER A 242 16.55 3.90 12.01
CA SER A 242 17.04 2.54 11.85
C SER A 242 17.52 2.27 10.41
N PRO A 243 18.55 1.42 10.23
CA PRO A 243 19.00 0.99 8.91
C PRO A 243 17.89 0.34 8.07
N ILE A 244 16.92 -0.31 8.73
CA ILE A 244 15.83 -0.99 8.02
C ILE A 244 14.91 0.00 7.28
N LEU A 245 14.72 1.22 7.79
CA LEU A 245 13.96 2.24 7.05
C LEU A 245 14.79 2.91 5.95
N ASP A 246 16.12 2.99 6.09
CA ASP A 246 16.99 3.46 5.01
C ASP A 246 16.95 2.48 3.83
N ASP A 247 16.92 1.18 4.11
CA ASP A 247 16.68 0.14 3.11
C ASP A 247 15.33 0.28 2.42
N VAL A 248 14.24 0.55 3.16
CA VAL A 248 12.91 0.81 2.58
C VAL A 248 12.93 2.05 1.70
N ARG A 249 13.53 3.16 2.16
CA ARG A 249 13.64 4.40 1.37
C ARG A 249 14.41 4.16 0.07
N ALA A 250 15.54 3.47 0.14
CA ALA A 250 16.34 3.13 -1.04
C ALA A 250 15.56 2.23 -2.01
N MET A 251 14.80 1.26 -1.49
CA MET A 251 13.95 0.38 -2.28
C MET A 251 12.82 1.14 -3.00
N ILE A 252 12.13 2.05 -2.30
CA ILE A 252 11.03 2.86 -2.85
C ILE A 252 11.58 3.87 -3.87
N ALA A 253 12.70 4.54 -3.57
CA ALA A 253 13.32 5.50 -4.48
C ALA A 253 13.88 4.84 -5.75
N GLY A 254 14.28 3.56 -5.66
CA GLY A 254 14.74 2.76 -6.80
C GLY A 254 13.63 1.94 -7.47
N ALA A 255 12.36 2.27 -7.23
CA ALA A 255 11.23 1.62 -7.90
C ALA A 255 11.20 1.98 -9.39
N GLU A 256 11.13 0.96 -10.24
CA GLU A 256 11.18 1.14 -11.70
C GLU A 256 10.02 0.39 -12.37
N TYR A 257 9.48 0.97 -13.45
CA TYR A 257 8.58 0.31 -14.37
C TYR A 257 9.31 0.01 -15.69
N PRO A 258 8.93 -1.03 -16.44
CA PRO A 258 9.47 -1.22 -17.77
C PRO A 258 9.20 0.04 -18.61
N ALA A 259 10.24 0.54 -19.31
CA ALA A 259 10.09 1.70 -20.18
C ALA A 259 8.95 1.46 -21.17
N SER A 260 7.91 2.31 -21.11
CA SER A 260 6.76 2.26 -22.01
C SER A 260 7.26 2.54 -23.44
N GLY A 261 7.58 1.49 -24.20
CA GLY A 261 8.14 1.60 -25.55
C GLY A 261 9.05 0.47 -26.02
N ALA A 262 9.62 -0.35 -25.13
CA ALA A 262 10.63 -1.34 -25.54
C ALA A 262 10.08 -2.61 -26.24
N ASN A 263 8.77 -2.85 -26.21
CA ASN A 263 8.15 -4.08 -26.76
C ASN A 263 6.90 -3.82 -27.62
N ARG A 264 6.68 -2.60 -28.12
CA ARG A 264 5.67 -2.42 -29.19
C ARG A 264 6.32 -2.90 -30.49
N GLU A 265 6.11 -4.18 -30.82
CA GLU A 265 6.37 -4.71 -32.15
C GLU A 265 5.82 -3.69 -33.17
N PRO A 266 6.63 -3.21 -34.14
CA PRO A 266 6.21 -2.16 -35.04
C PRO A 266 4.93 -2.61 -35.72
N SER A 267 3.84 -1.92 -35.40
CA SER A 267 2.53 -2.14 -36.00
C SER A 267 2.73 -2.22 -37.50
N LYS A 268 2.53 -3.41 -38.08
CA LYS A 268 2.57 -3.60 -39.53
C LYS A 268 1.74 -2.50 -40.15
N ALA A 269 2.38 -1.69 -40.99
CA ALA A 269 1.71 -0.63 -41.73
C ALA A 269 0.49 -1.23 -42.46
N PRO A 270 -0.66 -0.53 -42.49
CA PRO A 270 -1.80 -0.96 -43.29
C PRO A 270 -1.36 -1.15 -44.75
N PRO A 271 -1.86 -2.18 -45.46
CA PRO A 271 -1.51 -2.37 -46.86
C PRO A 271 -1.90 -1.12 -47.64
N ALA A 272 -0.93 -0.54 -48.34
CA ALA A 272 -1.16 0.53 -49.28
C ALA A 272 -2.13 0.02 -50.35
N HIS A 273 -3.32 0.62 -50.43
CA HIS A 273 -4.20 0.41 -51.57
C HIS A 273 -3.51 0.95 -52.81
N ALA A 274 -3.20 0.05 -53.75
CA ALA A 274 -2.81 0.42 -55.10
C ALA A 274 -4.05 0.98 -55.83
N ASN A 275 -3.88 2.11 -56.49
CA ASN A 275 -4.85 2.71 -57.40
C ASN A 275 -5.08 1.82 -58.63
#